data_AF-G3A2D2-F1
#
_entry.id   AF-G3A2D2-F1
#
_cell.length_a   1.000
_cell.length_b   1.000
_cell.length_c   1.000
_cell.angle_alpha   90.00
_cell.angle_beta   90.00
_cell.angle_gamma   90.00
#
_symmetry.space_group_name_H-M   'P 1'
#
loop_
_entity.id
_entity.type
_entity.pdbx_description
1 polymer ?
#
loop_
_entity_poly.entity_id
_entity_poly.type
_entity_poly.pdbx_seq_one_letter_code
_entity_poly.pdbx_strand_id
1 'polypeptide(L)'
;MTIKYFQSNQTGAPQLSGQRGTLIAVLNACLGNGFNLRTLTAITREGTVATATADAGHGFREDDIVLIGGANEAAYNGERRIRNVTTNTFQFDVAAEAAERATGAITAKIAPLGWEMPFSGEDRAVYRSRNVTSNRLFLRIDETPLAGDGNYGRGPRTVLAQMWEVLNDVDNGTGRAETMWRKAQNDNATTRPWVLVGDSKRFWLAVNWSESYPNRYAPYFFGDFPSAKAGDAYGALLAGYFDLNINWAEPSSNLVTDNVYSVGTGVGSTGIWLARGYSQLGGRINAQWVSAPAGGGSTGLGATAVPYPNPADNGIYVMPLMIQEQTGPSLRGRLPGLLCPLQSIPAPEPWKFPGFVIDGTQRELLVVGGAASNGNARLAFDLTGPWD
;
A
#
# COMPACT_ATOMS: atom_id res chain seq x y z
N MET A 1 -5.45 13.99 -3.35
CA MET A 1 -4.35 13.55 -2.46
C MET A 1 -3.27 12.92 -3.34
N THR A 2 -2.00 13.13 -3.01
CA THR A 2 -0.89 12.60 -3.81
C THR A 2 -0.68 11.12 -3.49
N ILE A 3 -0.73 10.26 -4.51
CA ILE A 3 -0.32 8.86 -4.38
C ILE A 3 1.20 8.80 -4.30
N LYS A 4 1.72 8.03 -3.34
CA LYS A 4 3.15 7.77 -3.18
C LYS A 4 3.43 6.28 -3.32
N TYR A 5 4.61 5.99 -3.84
CA TYR A 5 5.09 4.66 -4.11
C TYR A 5 6.45 4.46 -3.45
N PHE A 6 6.59 3.36 -2.71
CA PHE A 6 7.80 2.96 -2.04
C PHE A 6 8.17 1.52 -2.41
N GLN A 7 9.47 1.27 -2.52
CA GLN A 7 10.02 -0.05 -2.83
C GLN A 7 11.16 -0.39 -1.89
N SER A 8 11.26 -1.67 -1.56
CA SER A 8 12.34 -2.21 -0.71
C SER A 8 13.76 -1.97 -1.22
N ASN A 9 13.94 -1.71 -2.51
CA ASN A 9 15.25 -1.48 -3.10
C ASN A 9 15.64 0.01 -3.14
N GLN A 10 14.76 0.96 -2.78
CA GLN A 10 15.13 2.38 -2.67
C GLN A 10 16.24 2.55 -1.64
N THR A 11 17.18 3.46 -1.91
CA THR A 11 18.26 3.75 -0.97
C THR A 11 17.66 4.18 0.37
N GLY A 12 18.13 3.57 1.47
CA GLY A 12 17.65 3.87 2.82
C GLY A 12 16.27 3.27 3.17
N ALA A 13 15.64 2.49 2.27
CA ALA A 13 14.41 1.78 2.60
C ALA A 13 14.68 0.69 3.67
N PRO A 14 13.80 0.53 4.68
CA PRO A 14 13.98 -0.50 5.70
C PRO A 14 13.89 -1.92 5.12
N GLN A 15 14.69 -2.82 5.69
CA GLN A 15 14.64 -4.24 5.35
C GLN A 15 13.45 -4.90 6.05
N LEU A 16 12.65 -5.63 5.27
CA LEU A 16 11.67 -6.58 5.79
C LEU A 16 12.30 -7.97 5.82
N SER A 17 12.12 -8.71 6.90
CA SER A 17 12.61 -10.09 6.99
C SER A 17 11.78 -10.89 7.99
N GLY A 18 12.18 -12.14 8.22
CA GLY A 18 11.60 -13.00 9.24
C GLY A 18 12.02 -12.62 10.67
N GLN A 19 12.28 -11.35 10.97
CA GLN A 19 12.68 -10.88 12.30
C GLN A 19 11.64 -9.90 12.86
N ARG A 20 11.53 -9.87 14.19
CA ARG A 20 10.63 -8.94 14.91
C ARG A 20 11.02 -7.49 14.67
N GLY A 21 10.06 -6.59 14.69
CA GLY A 21 10.24 -5.15 14.46
C GLY A 21 10.42 -4.74 12.99
N THR A 22 10.65 -5.68 12.07
CA THR A 22 11.01 -5.33 10.69
C THR A 22 9.85 -4.76 9.88
N LEU A 23 8.62 -5.25 10.07
CA LEU A 23 7.47 -4.63 9.42
C LEU A 23 7.12 -3.29 10.05
N ILE A 24 7.22 -3.18 11.38
CA ILE A 24 7.05 -1.91 12.07
C ILE A 24 8.05 -0.87 11.55
N ALA A 25 9.31 -1.25 11.31
CA ALA A 25 10.30 -0.37 10.70
C ALA A 25 9.90 0.10 9.30
N VAL A 26 9.41 -0.80 8.44
CA VAL A 26 8.89 -0.47 7.10
C VAL A 26 7.73 0.53 7.18
N LEU A 27 6.73 0.25 8.03
CA LEU A 27 5.54 1.10 8.17
C LEU A 27 5.89 2.44 8.83
N ASN A 28 6.77 2.49 9.82
CA ASN A 28 7.23 3.74 10.42
C ASN A 28 7.88 4.65 9.36
N ALA A 29 8.74 4.09 8.51
CA ALA A 29 9.38 4.82 7.43
C ALA A 29 8.37 5.30 6.38
N CYS A 30 7.49 4.43 5.90
CA CYS A 30 6.58 4.76 4.80
C CYS A 30 5.39 5.63 5.25
N LEU A 31 4.85 5.41 6.46
CA LEU A 31 3.62 6.08 6.91
C LEU A 31 3.91 7.40 7.63
N GLY A 32 4.92 7.46 8.50
CA GLY A 32 5.12 8.60 9.40
C GLY A 32 6.43 9.37 9.23
N ASN A 33 7.56 8.68 9.08
CA ASN A 33 8.88 9.29 9.26
C ASN A 33 9.55 9.73 7.95
N GLY A 34 9.29 9.03 6.85
CA GLY A 34 10.13 9.10 5.66
C GLY A 34 11.46 8.37 5.88
N PHE A 35 12.29 8.31 4.84
CA PHE A 35 13.60 7.66 4.88
C PHE A 35 14.58 8.31 3.89
N ASN A 36 15.84 7.88 3.90
CA ASN A 36 16.93 8.44 3.08
C ASN A 36 17.11 9.96 3.29
N LEU A 37 17.26 10.39 4.54
CA LEU A 37 17.53 11.80 4.86
C LEU A 37 18.89 12.23 4.30
N ARG A 38 18.91 13.37 3.60
CA ARG A 38 20.07 13.99 2.98
C ARG A 38 20.12 15.47 3.29
N THR A 39 21.33 15.99 3.43
CA THR A 39 21.59 17.43 3.50
C THR A 39 21.68 17.97 2.08
N LEU A 40 21.05 19.11 1.83
CA LEU A 40 21.17 19.84 0.58
C LEU A 40 22.11 21.03 0.78
N THR A 41 23.15 21.12 -0.05
CA THR A 41 24.15 22.19 0.01
C THR A 41 23.69 23.45 -0.71
N ALA A 42 22.78 23.32 -1.68
CA ALA A 42 22.18 24.45 -2.37
C ALA A 42 20.81 24.08 -2.95
N ILE A 43 19.93 25.08 -3.05
CA ILE A 43 18.81 25.08 -3.99
C ILE A 43 18.83 26.42 -4.73
N THR A 44 18.86 26.37 -6.06
CA THR A 44 18.86 27.55 -6.94
C THR A 44 17.73 27.47 -7.95
N ARG A 45 17.05 28.57 -8.21
CA ARG A 45 15.87 28.63 -9.09
C ARG A 45 16.13 29.40 -10.37
N GLU A 46 15.73 28.81 -11.48
CA GLU A 46 15.66 29.43 -12.81
C GLU A 46 14.23 29.29 -13.35
N GLY A 47 13.55 30.43 -13.58
CA GLY A 47 12.13 30.44 -13.94
C GLY A 47 11.27 29.73 -12.89
N THR A 48 10.58 28.66 -13.29
CA THR A 48 9.74 27.84 -12.40
C THR A 48 10.44 26.57 -11.91
N VAL A 49 11.76 26.42 -12.17
CA VAL A 49 12.50 25.20 -11.88
C VAL A 49 13.55 25.48 -10.81
N ALA A 50 13.47 24.75 -9.70
CA ALA A 50 14.51 24.72 -8.69
C ALA A 50 15.42 23.51 -8.93
N THR A 51 16.73 23.71 -8.87
CA THR A 51 17.73 22.64 -8.85
C THR A 51 18.29 22.54 -7.43
N ALA A 52 18.09 21.39 -6.79
CA ALA A 52 18.69 21.05 -5.52
C ALA A 52 19.99 20.26 -5.72
N THR A 53 20.99 20.56 -4.91
CA THR A 53 22.29 19.88 -4.89
C THR A 53 22.53 19.27 -3.52
N ALA A 54 22.84 17.98 -3.48
CA ALA A 54 23.25 17.26 -2.28
C ALA A 54 24.77 17.33 -2.07
N ASP A 55 25.22 17.12 -0.84
CA ASP A 55 26.65 17.08 -0.46
C ASP A 55 27.40 15.89 -1.07
N ALA A 56 26.70 14.76 -1.22
CA ALA A 56 27.17 13.53 -1.83
C ALA A 56 26.01 12.84 -2.56
N GLY A 57 26.28 11.65 -3.11
CA GLY A 57 25.28 10.86 -3.83
C GLY A 57 24.02 10.64 -3.00
N HIS A 58 22.89 11.21 -3.43
CA HIS A 58 21.68 11.26 -2.60
C HIS A 58 20.86 9.97 -2.64
N GLY A 59 20.95 9.19 -3.72
CA GLY A 59 20.24 7.91 -3.88
C GLY A 59 18.73 8.00 -4.15
N PHE A 60 18.14 9.21 -4.21
CA PHE A 60 16.80 9.41 -4.77
C PHE A 60 16.72 9.01 -6.26
N ARG A 61 15.51 8.72 -6.72
CA ARG A 61 15.19 8.26 -8.09
C ARG A 61 14.23 9.22 -8.77
N GLU A 62 14.19 9.15 -10.10
CA GLU A 62 13.18 9.86 -10.89
C GLU A 62 11.76 9.57 -10.35
N ASP A 63 10.91 10.60 -10.32
CA ASP A 63 9.54 10.58 -9.81
C ASP A 63 9.36 10.34 -8.30
N ASP A 64 10.43 10.17 -7.52
CA ASP A 64 10.33 10.15 -6.07
C ASP A 64 9.67 11.44 -5.56
N ILE A 65 8.87 11.31 -4.49
CA ILE A 65 8.34 12.46 -3.77
C ILE A 65 9.21 12.67 -2.54
N VAL A 66 9.95 13.78 -2.51
CA VAL A 66 10.82 14.15 -1.38
C VAL A 66 10.17 15.22 -0.53
N LEU A 67 10.33 15.15 0.77
CA LEU A 67 9.97 16.20 1.72
C LEU A 67 11.21 17.06 1.97
N ILE A 68 11.16 18.31 1.50
CA ILE A 68 12.20 19.32 1.74
C ILE A 68 11.83 20.10 3.01
N GLY A 69 12.83 20.33 3.88
CA GLY A 69 12.67 21.10 5.11
C GLY A 69 13.92 21.87 5.48
N GLY A 70 13.75 22.93 6.28
CA GLY A 70 14.86 23.73 6.82
C GLY A 70 15.30 24.90 5.93
N ALA A 71 14.62 25.15 4.81
CA ALA A 71 14.81 26.39 4.05
C ALA A 71 14.13 27.56 4.77
N ASN A 72 14.80 28.72 4.82
CA ASN A 72 14.20 29.94 5.37
C ASN A 72 13.08 30.47 4.47
N GLU A 73 13.21 30.29 3.16
CA GLU A 73 12.22 30.68 2.17
C GLU A 73 11.18 29.56 2.05
N ALA A 74 10.01 29.80 2.64
CA ALA A 74 8.94 28.81 2.79
C ALA A 74 8.53 28.14 1.47
N ALA A 75 8.68 28.83 0.35
CA ALA A 75 8.36 28.33 -0.98
C ALA A 75 9.16 27.09 -1.41
N TYR A 76 10.29 26.78 -0.77
CA TYR A 76 11.09 25.58 -1.05
C TYR A 76 10.76 24.39 -0.14
N ASN A 77 10.16 24.63 1.03
CA ASN A 77 9.78 23.57 1.94
C ASN A 77 8.56 22.79 1.41
N GLY A 78 8.35 21.60 1.98
CA GLY A 78 7.22 20.73 1.68
C GLY A 78 7.56 19.61 0.70
N GLU A 79 6.52 18.90 0.27
CA GLU A 79 6.65 17.74 -0.60
C GLU A 79 6.84 18.15 -2.06
N ARG A 80 7.83 17.56 -2.74
CA ARG A 80 8.18 17.83 -4.13
C ARG A 80 8.34 16.52 -4.89
N ARG A 81 7.63 16.37 -6.00
CA ARG A 81 7.97 15.34 -6.99
C ARG A 81 9.21 15.80 -7.74
N ILE A 82 10.24 14.96 -7.77
CA ILE A 82 11.52 15.31 -8.37
C ILE A 82 11.64 14.77 -9.80
N ARG A 83 12.44 15.46 -10.62
CA ARG A 83 12.79 15.07 -11.98
C ARG A 83 14.24 15.40 -12.32
N ASN A 84 14.73 14.95 -13.48
CA ASN A 84 16.10 15.17 -13.93
C ASN A 84 17.12 14.77 -12.85
N VAL A 85 16.91 13.61 -12.25
CA VAL A 85 17.69 13.13 -11.12
C VAL A 85 19.05 12.63 -11.60
N THR A 86 20.12 13.21 -11.06
CA THR A 86 21.50 12.75 -11.23
C THR A 86 21.99 12.10 -9.94
N THR A 87 23.29 11.81 -9.82
CA THR A 87 23.86 11.33 -8.55
C THR A 87 23.72 12.35 -7.42
N ASN A 88 23.93 13.64 -7.73
CA ASN A 88 24.07 14.71 -6.73
C ASN A 88 23.02 15.81 -6.85
N THR A 89 22.23 15.83 -7.93
CA THR A 89 21.25 16.89 -8.17
C THR A 89 19.91 16.33 -8.57
N PHE A 90 18.85 17.05 -8.24
CA PHE A 90 17.52 16.82 -8.75
C PHE A 90 16.78 18.14 -8.91
N GLN A 91 15.75 18.13 -9.76
CA GLN A 91 14.94 19.31 -10.04
C GLN A 91 13.50 19.13 -9.56
N PHE A 92 12.85 20.25 -9.25
CA PHE A 92 11.42 20.28 -8.93
C PHE A 92 10.81 21.63 -9.30
N ASP A 93 9.48 21.65 -9.44
CA ASP A 93 8.74 22.86 -9.73
C ASP A 93 8.55 23.74 -8.48
N VAL A 94 8.75 25.03 -8.67
CA VAL A 94 8.54 26.09 -7.68
C VAL A 94 7.94 27.32 -8.36
N ALA A 95 7.23 28.16 -7.60
CA ALA A 95 6.68 29.41 -8.12
C ALA A 95 7.79 30.33 -8.65
N ALA A 96 7.51 31.08 -9.72
CA ALA A 96 8.50 31.94 -10.36
C ALA A 96 8.94 33.11 -9.45
N GLU A 97 8.10 33.47 -8.48
CA GLU A 97 8.30 34.53 -7.49
C GLU A 97 9.11 34.07 -6.28
N ALA A 98 9.44 32.77 -6.17
CA ALA A 98 10.33 32.28 -5.12
C ALA A 98 11.72 32.92 -5.25
N ALA A 99 12.36 33.22 -4.12
CA ALA A 99 13.71 33.79 -4.08
C ALA A 99 14.69 32.95 -4.90
N GLU A 100 15.62 33.56 -5.63
CA GLU A 100 16.50 32.82 -6.57
C GLU A 100 17.36 31.74 -5.91
N ARG A 101 17.61 31.84 -4.60
CA ARG A 101 18.35 30.86 -3.82
C ARG A 101 17.63 30.58 -2.51
N ALA A 102 17.61 29.31 -2.12
CA ALA A 102 17.22 28.93 -0.77
C ALA A 102 18.39 29.09 0.19
N THR A 103 18.11 29.51 1.42
CA THR A 103 19.07 29.61 2.53
C THR A 103 18.62 28.76 3.72
N GLY A 104 19.53 28.49 4.66
CA GLY A 104 19.24 27.70 5.87
C GLY A 104 19.89 26.31 5.85
N ALA A 105 19.58 25.51 6.88
CA ALA A 105 20.06 24.13 7.01
C ALA A 105 19.07 23.19 6.32
N ILE A 106 19.21 23.05 5.00
CA ILE A 106 18.21 22.40 4.16
C ILE A 106 18.44 20.89 4.12
N THR A 107 17.36 20.14 4.23
CA THR A 107 17.35 18.67 4.12
C THR A 107 16.28 18.20 3.14
N ALA A 108 16.48 17.02 2.57
CA ALA A 108 15.50 16.28 1.80
C ALA A 108 15.45 14.82 2.26
N LYS A 109 14.26 14.21 2.26
CA LYS A 109 14.06 12.77 2.50
C LYS A 109 12.90 12.27 1.68
N ILE A 110 12.79 10.96 1.45
CA ILE A 110 11.57 10.38 0.88
C ILE A 110 10.37 10.74 1.77
N ALA A 111 9.33 11.32 1.17
CA ALA A 111 8.19 11.84 1.91
C ALA A 111 7.26 10.69 2.38
N PRO A 112 6.91 10.60 3.67
CA PRO A 112 5.98 9.60 4.18
C PRO A 112 4.53 9.87 3.75
N LEU A 113 3.61 8.92 3.91
CA LEU A 113 2.19 9.12 3.60
C LEU A 113 1.47 10.16 4.50
N GLY A 114 2.09 10.59 5.61
CA GLY A 114 1.55 11.63 6.48
C GLY A 114 0.63 11.09 7.56
N TRP A 115 0.92 9.90 8.08
CA TRP A 115 0.20 9.27 9.17
C TRP A 115 0.87 9.58 10.53
N GLU A 116 0.12 9.40 11.61
CA GLU A 116 0.63 9.47 12.98
C GLU A 116 0.80 8.08 13.59
N MET A 117 1.69 7.99 14.58
CA MET A 117 1.99 6.77 15.32
C MET A 117 1.69 6.99 16.81
N PRO A 118 0.41 6.97 17.23
CA PRO A 118 0.00 7.44 18.55
C PRO A 118 0.50 6.56 19.69
N PHE A 119 0.74 5.27 19.44
CA PHE A 119 1.17 4.31 20.45
C PHE A 119 2.21 3.34 19.90
N SER A 120 3.12 2.89 20.76
CA SER A 120 4.12 1.87 20.47
C SER A 120 4.39 0.99 21.69
N GLY A 121 4.94 -0.20 21.44
CA GLY A 121 5.46 -1.15 22.41
C GLY A 121 6.62 -1.94 21.79
N GLU A 122 7.26 -2.83 22.55
CA GLU A 122 8.48 -3.56 22.12
C GLU A 122 8.37 -4.20 20.73
N ASP A 123 7.25 -4.87 20.44
CA ASP A 123 6.96 -5.51 19.16
C ASP A 123 5.63 -5.03 18.56
N ARG A 124 5.17 -3.82 18.93
CA ARG A 124 3.84 -3.32 18.59
C ARG A 124 3.86 -1.87 18.16
N ALA A 125 3.07 -1.52 17.16
CA ALA A 125 2.92 -0.14 16.71
C ALA A 125 1.49 0.13 16.26
N VAL A 126 1.03 1.35 16.51
CA VAL A 126 -0.30 1.82 16.09
C VAL A 126 -0.12 2.97 15.11
N TYR A 127 -0.94 2.99 14.07
CA TYR A 127 -0.95 3.98 13.00
C TYR A 127 -2.35 4.55 12.83
N ARG A 128 -2.46 5.85 12.54
CA ARG A 128 -3.72 6.52 12.20
C ARG A 128 -3.49 7.58 11.14
N SER A 129 -4.44 7.78 10.23
CA SER A 129 -4.38 8.88 9.27
C SER A 129 -4.40 10.23 10.00
N ARG A 130 -3.52 11.16 9.60
CA ARG A 130 -3.62 12.58 10.04
C ARG A 130 -4.65 13.37 9.22
N ASN A 131 -5.11 12.83 8.09
CA ASN A 131 -6.07 13.51 7.24
C ASN A 131 -7.40 13.65 8.00
N VAL A 132 -7.87 14.89 8.16
CA VAL A 132 -9.11 15.20 8.90
C VAL A 132 -10.38 14.77 8.16
N THR A 133 -10.26 14.50 6.86
CA THR A 133 -11.36 13.97 6.02
C THR A 133 -11.34 12.43 5.92
N SER A 134 -10.47 11.78 6.71
CA SER A 134 -10.47 10.33 6.91
C SER A 134 -11.43 9.93 8.03
N ASN A 135 -11.83 8.67 8.08
CA ASN A 135 -12.52 8.08 9.23
C ASN A 135 -11.60 7.94 10.45
N ARG A 136 -10.28 8.00 10.24
CA ARG A 136 -9.25 7.99 11.30
C ARG A 136 -9.34 6.79 12.25
N LEU A 137 -9.72 5.62 11.74
CA LEU A 137 -9.59 4.39 12.50
C LEU A 137 -8.11 4.01 12.66
N PHE A 138 -7.83 3.17 13.65
CA PHE A 138 -6.46 2.80 13.99
C PHE A 138 -6.08 1.46 13.35
N LEU A 139 -4.89 1.40 12.75
CA LEU A 139 -4.21 0.16 12.44
C LEU A 139 -3.24 -0.16 13.56
N ARG A 140 -3.33 -1.34 14.15
CA ARG A 140 -2.35 -1.88 15.08
C ARG A 140 -1.64 -3.07 14.45
N ILE A 141 -0.32 -3.06 14.52
CA ILE A 141 0.55 -4.17 14.11
C ILE A 141 1.13 -4.82 15.36
N ASP A 142 1.00 -6.14 15.44
CA ASP A 142 1.53 -6.96 16.53
C ASP A 142 2.52 -7.99 15.98
N GLU A 143 3.80 -7.78 16.32
CA GLU A 143 4.90 -8.72 16.06
C GLU A 143 5.28 -9.49 17.33
N THR A 144 4.43 -9.51 18.37
CA THR A 144 4.69 -10.29 19.58
C THR A 144 4.62 -11.78 19.26
N PRO A 145 5.67 -12.57 19.54
CA PRO A 145 5.62 -14.01 19.39
C PRO A 145 4.57 -14.64 20.29
N LEU A 146 3.82 -15.60 19.76
CA LEU A 146 2.95 -16.44 20.57
C LEU A 146 3.67 -17.76 20.85
N ALA A 147 3.91 -18.04 22.14
CA ALA A 147 4.57 -19.28 22.55
C ALA A 147 3.77 -20.49 22.05
N GLY A 148 4.45 -21.47 21.43
CA GLY A 148 3.82 -22.64 20.84
C GLY A 148 3.19 -22.42 19.46
N ASP A 149 3.19 -21.19 18.93
CA ASP A 149 2.70 -20.89 17.60
C ASP A 149 3.77 -21.17 16.51
N GLY A 150 4.23 -22.42 16.50
CA GLY A 150 5.02 -22.94 15.39
C GLY A 150 4.25 -22.75 14.08
N ASN A 151 2.92 -22.96 14.13
CA ASN A 151 1.96 -23.07 13.03
C ASN A 151 1.74 -21.81 12.18
N TYR A 152 1.92 -20.62 12.75
CA TYR A 152 1.81 -19.37 11.98
C TYR A 152 3.08 -18.54 12.04
N GLY A 153 4.00 -18.89 12.95
CA GLY A 153 5.23 -18.13 13.17
C GLY A 153 4.94 -16.68 13.53
N ARG A 154 3.87 -16.46 14.31
CA ARG A 154 3.46 -15.13 14.72
C ARG A 154 4.62 -14.44 15.44
N GLY A 155 4.88 -13.20 15.06
CA GLY A 155 6.01 -12.38 15.43
C GLY A 155 7.06 -12.28 14.32
N PRO A 156 8.01 -13.22 14.23
CA PRO A 156 9.07 -13.16 13.23
C PRO A 156 8.55 -13.26 11.79
N ARG A 157 7.58 -14.13 11.50
CA ARG A 157 7.14 -14.43 10.12
C ARG A 157 5.80 -13.82 9.74
N THR A 158 4.90 -13.73 10.70
CA THR A 158 3.53 -13.26 10.52
C THR A 158 3.19 -12.26 11.60
N VAL A 159 2.46 -11.20 11.27
CA VAL A 159 1.96 -10.22 12.23
C VAL A 159 0.45 -10.31 12.36
N LEU A 160 -0.07 -9.89 13.51
CA LEU A 160 -1.48 -9.46 13.55
C LEU A 160 -1.57 -8.06 13.00
N ALA A 161 -2.41 -7.88 12.00
CA ALA A 161 -2.91 -6.58 11.62
C ALA A 161 -4.32 -6.44 12.16
N GLN A 162 -4.56 -5.36 12.92
CA GLN A 162 -5.83 -5.13 13.58
C GLN A 162 -6.33 -3.73 13.28
N MET A 163 -7.61 -3.63 12.93
CA MET A 163 -8.32 -2.36 12.82
C MET A 163 -9.09 -2.13 14.11
N TRP A 164 -9.03 -0.92 14.63
CA TRP A 164 -9.77 -0.53 15.83
C TRP A 164 -10.54 0.76 15.59
N GLU A 165 -11.81 0.77 15.99
CA GLU A 165 -12.65 1.97 15.99
C GLU A 165 -12.19 2.99 17.02
N VAL A 166 -11.84 2.50 18.21
CA VAL A 166 -11.32 3.30 19.32
C VAL A 166 -10.15 2.55 19.92
N LEU A 167 -9.06 3.27 20.19
CA LEU A 167 -7.89 2.75 20.87
C LEU A 167 -7.37 3.78 21.87
N ASN A 168 -7.23 3.40 23.13
CA ASN A 168 -6.84 4.29 24.24
C ASN A 168 -5.35 4.19 24.56
N ASP A 169 -4.75 3.02 24.29
CA ASP A 169 -3.32 2.76 24.41
C ASP A 169 -2.90 1.68 23.39
N VAL A 170 -1.69 1.14 23.48
CA VAL A 170 -1.21 0.15 22.50
C VAL A 170 -2.03 -1.15 22.48
N ASP A 171 -2.76 -1.52 23.54
CA ASP A 171 -3.45 -2.82 23.67
C ASP A 171 -4.95 -2.73 23.99
N ASN A 172 -5.45 -1.57 24.45
CA ASN A 172 -6.80 -1.43 24.96
C ASN A 172 -7.68 -0.54 24.06
N GLY A 173 -8.83 -1.07 23.64
CA GLY A 173 -9.78 -0.37 22.80
C GLY A 173 -11.07 -1.14 22.55
N THR A 174 -11.86 -0.69 21.57
CA THR A 174 -13.13 -1.32 21.16
C THR A 174 -13.30 -1.31 19.64
N GLY A 175 -14.17 -2.18 19.12
CA GLY A 175 -14.46 -2.26 17.69
C GLY A 175 -13.30 -2.87 16.89
N ARG A 176 -12.79 -4.01 17.34
CA ARG A 176 -11.64 -4.70 16.72
C ARG A 176 -12.07 -5.56 15.54
N ALA A 177 -11.36 -5.42 14.42
CA ALA A 177 -11.23 -6.43 13.37
C ALA A 177 -9.77 -6.90 13.28
N GLU A 178 -9.53 -8.14 12.86
CA GLU A 178 -8.19 -8.73 12.84
C GLU A 178 -7.98 -9.60 11.60
N THR A 179 -6.80 -9.50 11.02
CA THR A 179 -6.29 -10.34 9.93
C THR A 179 -4.81 -10.61 10.15
N MET A 180 -4.22 -11.46 9.30
CA MET A 180 -2.79 -11.77 9.35
C MET A 180 -2.07 -11.20 8.15
N TRP A 181 -0.92 -10.55 8.37
CA TRP A 181 0.00 -10.18 7.29
C TRP A 181 1.29 -10.97 7.42
N ARG A 182 1.66 -11.67 6.36
CA ARG A 182 2.88 -12.48 6.30
C ARG A 182 4.04 -11.66 5.75
N LYS A 183 5.16 -11.69 6.47
CA LYS A 183 6.39 -10.93 6.17
C LYS A 183 7.44 -11.78 5.50
N ALA A 184 7.60 -13.03 5.97
CA ALA A 184 8.61 -13.96 5.50
C ALA A 184 8.16 -15.41 5.70
N GLN A 185 8.78 -16.33 4.94
CA GLN A 185 8.56 -17.77 5.08
C GLN A 185 9.24 -18.37 6.32
N ASN A 186 10.46 -17.92 6.61
CA ASN A 186 11.32 -18.45 7.65
C ASN A 186 11.69 -17.37 8.68
N ASP A 187 11.94 -17.78 9.93
CA ASP A 187 12.43 -16.90 11.00
C ASP A 187 13.94 -16.71 10.82
N ASN A 188 14.31 -15.79 9.94
CA ASN A 188 15.70 -15.47 9.63
C ASN A 188 15.84 -14.00 9.17
N ALA A 189 17.09 -13.56 9.04
CA ALA A 189 17.42 -12.21 8.58
C ALA A 189 17.37 -12.03 7.05
N THR A 190 16.96 -13.04 6.28
CA THR A 190 16.93 -12.94 4.82
C THR A 190 15.89 -11.91 4.39
N THR A 191 16.34 -10.90 3.65
CA THR A 191 15.50 -9.78 3.22
C THR A 191 14.42 -10.23 2.24
N ARG A 192 13.21 -9.66 2.40
CA ARG A 192 12.05 -9.89 1.55
C ARG A 192 11.69 -8.61 0.79
N PRO A 193 11.49 -8.70 -0.54
CA PRO A 193 11.02 -7.56 -1.30
C PRO A 193 9.61 -7.13 -0.89
N TRP A 194 9.38 -5.82 -0.90
CA TRP A 194 8.09 -5.24 -0.61
C TRP A 194 7.85 -3.98 -1.45
N VAL A 195 6.57 -3.71 -1.67
CA VAL A 195 6.05 -2.52 -2.35
C VAL A 195 4.97 -1.92 -1.48
N LEU A 196 4.99 -0.61 -1.27
CA LEU A 196 3.90 0.11 -0.61
C LEU A 196 3.41 1.24 -1.50
N VAL A 197 2.11 1.28 -1.76
CA VAL A 197 1.45 2.34 -2.55
C VAL A 197 0.30 2.91 -1.73
N GLY A 198 0.21 4.22 -1.58
CA GLY A 198 -0.88 4.80 -0.80
C GLY A 198 -0.93 6.31 -0.83
N ASP A 199 -1.88 6.84 -0.07
CA ASP A 199 -2.07 8.26 0.17
C ASP A 199 -2.26 8.53 1.67
N SER A 200 -2.67 9.75 2.01
CA SER A 200 -2.88 10.14 3.40
C SER A 200 -4.06 9.43 4.11
N LYS A 201 -4.92 8.69 3.40
CA LYS A 201 -6.10 8.00 3.96
C LYS A 201 -6.00 6.47 3.93
N ARG A 202 -5.22 5.91 3.01
CA ARG A 202 -5.08 4.45 2.83
C ARG A 202 -3.77 4.03 2.20
N PHE A 203 -3.45 2.76 2.32
CA PHE A 203 -2.33 2.16 1.59
C PHE A 203 -2.53 0.67 1.33
N TRP A 204 -1.86 0.21 0.27
CA TRP A 204 -1.57 -1.19 -0.01
C TRP A 204 -0.12 -1.48 0.34
N LEU A 205 0.13 -2.60 1.01
CA LEU A 205 1.45 -3.21 1.19
C LEU A 205 1.44 -4.56 0.48
N ALA A 206 2.27 -4.74 -0.52
CA ALA A 206 2.46 -5.99 -1.23
C ALA A 206 3.81 -6.60 -0.82
N VAL A 207 3.82 -7.84 -0.31
CA VAL A 207 5.03 -8.50 0.21
C VAL A 207 5.34 -9.78 -0.53
N ASN A 208 6.54 -9.89 -1.08
CA ASN A 208 7.09 -11.13 -1.64
C ASN A 208 7.75 -11.93 -0.51
N TRP A 209 6.92 -12.53 0.35
CA TRP A 209 7.34 -13.14 1.60
C TRP A 209 7.92 -14.55 1.42
N SER A 210 7.58 -15.22 0.32
CA SER A 210 7.92 -16.62 0.07
C SER A 210 9.32 -16.78 -0.51
N GLU A 211 10.08 -17.73 0.03
CA GLU A 211 11.34 -18.19 -0.55
C GLU A 211 11.11 -19.22 -1.65
N SER A 212 10.12 -20.08 -1.44
CA SER A 212 9.79 -21.17 -2.35
C SER A 212 9.08 -20.67 -3.62
N TYR A 213 8.42 -19.51 -3.55
CA TYR A 213 7.67 -18.90 -4.64
C TYR A 213 8.08 -17.43 -4.80
N PRO A 214 9.31 -17.16 -5.27
CA PRO A 214 9.77 -15.80 -5.47
C PRO A 214 8.91 -15.09 -6.51
N ASN A 215 8.80 -13.76 -6.36
CA ASN A 215 8.03 -12.86 -7.23
C ASN A 215 6.51 -13.08 -7.15
N ARG A 216 6.02 -13.59 -6.01
CA ARG A 216 4.59 -13.60 -5.70
C ARG A 216 4.33 -12.68 -4.51
N TYR A 217 3.81 -11.50 -4.80
CA TYR A 217 3.49 -10.52 -3.77
C TYR A 217 2.09 -10.79 -3.21
N ALA A 218 2.00 -10.93 -1.89
CA ALA A 218 0.74 -10.96 -1.16
C ALA A 218 0.32 -9.52 -0.84
N PRO A 219 -0.83 -9.02 -1.34
CA PRO A 219 -1.33 -7.70 -1.02
C PRO A 219 -2.06 -7.67 0.33
N TYR A 220 -1.81 -6.59 1.05
CA TYR A 220 -2.43 -6.21 2.31
C TYR A 220 -2.94 -4.78 2.22
N PHE A 221 -4.06 -4.48 2.87
CA PHE A 221 -4.64 -3.14 2.81
C PHE A 221 -5.07 -2.65 4.19
N PHE A 222 -4.90 -1.35 4.40
CA PHE A 222 -5.57 -0.64 5.47
C PHE A 222 -5.93 0.79 5.05
N GLY A 223 -7.12 1.23 5.45
CA GLY A 223 -7.54 2.62 5.40
C GLY A 223 -8.96 2.79 4.86
N ASP A 224 -9.26 4.04 4.48
CA ASP A 224 -10.60 4.38 4.02
C ASP A 224 -10.82 3.98 2.56
N PHE A 225 -12.07 3.74 2.19
CA PHE A 225 -12.46 3.49 0.81
C PHE A 225 -13.59 4.45 0.40
N PRO A 226 -13.73 4.73 -0.91
CA PRO A 226 -14.82 5.55 -1.44
C PRO A 226 -16.16 4.82 -1.29
N SER A 227 -16.83 5.09 -0.17
CA SER A 227 -18.09 4.46 0.20
C SER A 227 -19.27 5.06 -0.56
N ALA A 228 -20.19 4.19 -1.01
CA ALA A 228 -21.47 4.59 -1.57
C ALA A 228 -22.45 5.07 -0.47
N LYS A 229 -22.16 4.79 0.80
CA LYS A 229 -22.98 5.26 1.92
C LYS A 229 -22.66 6.73 2.22
N ALA A 230 -23.67 7.59 2.15
CA ALA A 230 -23.54 8.97 2.60
C ALA A 230 -23.24 9.04 4.11
N GLY A 231 -22.26 9.87 4.50
CA GLY A 231 -21.87 10.04 5.90
C GLY A 231 -21.31 8.76 6.53
N ASP A 232 -20.51 8.01 5.77
CA ASP A 232 -19.99 6.75 6.25
C ASP A 232 -18.95 6.89 7.36
N ALA A 233 -19.39 6.82 8.62
CA ALA A 233 -18.51 6.90 9.79
C ALA A 233 -17.59 5.68 9.96
N TYR A 234 -17.87 4.57 9.24
CA TYR A 234 -17.12 3.31 9.33
C TYR A 234 -16.65 2.82 7.96
N GLY A 235 -16.46 3.72 7.01
CA GLY A 235 -15.92 3.50 5.66
C GLY A 235 -14.43 3.18 5.63
N ALA A 236 -13.98 2.32 6.55
CA ALA A 236 -12.61 1.86 6.68
C ALA A 236 -12.55 0.33 6.55
N LEU A 237 -11.45 -0.14 5.98
CA LEU A 237 -11.25 -1.54 5.63
C LEU A 237 -9.86 -2.02 6.06
N LEU A 238 -9.81 -3.28 6.51
CA LEU A 238 -8.59 -4.04 6.74
C LEU A 238 -8.59 -5.31 5.89
N ALA A 239 -7.53 -5.57 5.14
CA ALA A 239 -7.42 -6.75 4.29
C ALA A 239 -6.10 -7.48 4.52
N GLY A 240 -6.17 -8.81 4.63
CA GLY A 240 -5.02 -9.68 4.75
C GLY A 240 -5.41 -11.14 4.60
N TYR A 241 -4.64 -12.02 5.23
CA TYR A 241 -4.99 -13.44 5.25
C TYR A 241 -6.17 -13.72 6.18
N PHE A 242 -7.11 -14.53 5.72
CA PHE A 242 -8.14 -15.10 6.59
C PHE A 242 -7.55 -16.11 7.58
N ASP A 243 -6.79 -17.06 7.03
CA ASP A 243 -6.16 -18.17 7.74
C ASP A 243 -4.81 -18.47 7.07
N LEU A 244 -3.88 -18.99 7.85
CA LEU A 244 -2.54 -19.39 7.45
C LEU A 244 -2.30 -20.90 7.63
N ASN A 245 -3.28 -21.67 8.09
CA ASN A 245 -3.16 -23.11 8.37
C ASN A 245 -2.80 -23.95 7.15
N ILE A 246 -3.16 -23.47 5.95
CA ILE A 246 -3.19 -24.32 4.76
C ILE A 246 -1.87 -24.25 3.99
N ASN A 247 -1.04 -23.21 4.19
CA ASN A 247 0.17 -23.08 3.39
C ASN A 247 1.30 -22.30 4.06
N TRP A 248 2.46 -22.96 4.14
CA TRP A 248 3.62 -22.50 4.89
C TRP A 248 4.67 -21.81 4.04
N ALA A 249 4.71 -22.19 2.77
CA ALA A 249 5.70 -21.74 1.82
C ALA A 249 5.04 -21.04 0.64
N GLU A 250 3.83 -21.42 0.23
CA GLU A 250 3.14 -20.78 -0.87
C GLU A 250 2.20 -19.68 -0.36
N PRO A 251 2.24 -18.49 -0.98
CA PRO A 251 1.13 -17.57 -0.89
C PRO A 251 -0.03 -18.17 -1.71
N SER A 252 -0.90 -18.95 -1.04
CA SER A 252 -2.00 -19.69 -1.69
C SER A 252 -3.25 -18.84 -1.91
N SER A 253 -3.93 -19.06 -3.04
CA SER A 253 -5.02 -18.25 -3.60
C SER A 253 -6.24 -18.01 -2.71
N ASN A 254 -6.74 -18.99 -1.96
CA ASN A 254 -8.12 -18.86 -1.44
C ASN A 254 -8.21 -18.04 -0.14
N LEU A 255 -7.07 -17.57 0.36
CA LEU A 255 -6.94 -16.93 1.67
C LEU A 255 -6.30 -15.55 1.57
N VAL A 256 -5.96 -15.06 0.37
CA VAL A 256 -5.24 -13.81 0.12
C VAL A 256 -6.11 -12.85 -0.68
N THR A 257 -5.78 -11.56 -0.61
CA THR A 257 -6.60 -10.47 -1.15
C THR A 257 -6.39 -10.21 -2.65
N ASP A 258 -5.87 -11.20 -3.38
CA ASP A 258 -5.56 -11.16 -4.82
C ASP A 258 -6.55 -11.97 -5.69
N ASN A 259 -7.73 -12.24 -5.15
CA ASN A 259 -8.83 -12.88 -5.85
C ASN A 259 -10.01 -11.94 -5.97
N VAL A 260 -10.76 -12.10 -7.05
CA VAL A 260 -12.03 -11.43 -7.30
C VAL A 260 -13.15 -12.46 -7.36
N TYR A 261 -14.28 -12.12 -6.75
CA TYR A 261 -15.45 -12.97 -6.60
C TYR A 261 -16.60 -12.50 -7.47
N SER A 262 -17.52 -13.41 -7.77
CA SER A 262 -18.73 -13.09 -8.53
C SER A 262 -19.66 -12.20 -7.71
N VAL A 263 -20.21 -11.15 -8.34
CA VAL A 263 -21.13 -10.22 -7.68
C VAL A 263 -22.38 -10.97 -7.20
N GLY A 264 -22.86 -10.63 -6.00
CA GLY A 264 -24.07 -11.21 -5.40
C GLY A 264 -23.85 -12.57 -4.72
N THR A 265 -22.62 -13.11 -4.72
CA THR A 265 -22.33 -14.38 -4.03
C THR A 265 -22.16 -14.19 -2.53
N GLY A 266 -22.33 -15.26 -1.75
CA GLY A 266 -22.07 -15.24 -0.31
C GLY A 266 -20.61 -14.94 0.00
N VAL A 267 -20.36 -14.07 0.98
CA VAL A 267 -18.99 -13.76 1.42
C VAL A 267 -18.47 -14.87 2.33
N GLY A 268 -17.43 -15.53 1.85
CA GLY A 268 -16.72 -16.58 2.59
C GLY A 268 -15.61 -16.03 3.48
N SER A 269 -14.66 -16.90 3.77
CA SER A 269 -13.52 -16.66 4.64
C SER A 269 -12.38 -15.89 3.96
N THR A 270 -12.53 -14.58 3.75
CA THR A 270 -11.61 -13.78 2.91
C THR A 270 -10.50 -13.04 3.68
N GLY A 271 -10.66 -12.82 4.99
CA GLY A 271 -9.71 -11.99 5.77
C GLY A 271 -9.83 -10.50 5.47
N ILE A 272 -10.92 -10.11 4.81
CA ILE A 272 -11.25 -8.73 4.47
C ILE A 272 -12.36 -8.29 5.43
N TRP A 273 -12.09 -7.24 6.19
CA TRP A 273 -12.99 -6.75 7.23
C TRP A 273 -13.32 -5.27 7.01
N LEU A 274 -14.61 -4.98 7.03
CA LEU A 274 -15.12 -3.62 7.20
C LEU A 274 -15.32 -3.34 8.67
N ALA A 275 -15.06 -2.10 9.09
CA ALA A 275 -15.24 -1.70 10.48
C ALA A 275 -16.67 -1.97 10.96
N ARG A 276 -17.67 -1.65 10.12
CA ARG A 276 -19.09 -2.01 10.30
C ARG A 276 -19.81 -2.15 8.96
N GLY A 277 -20.96 -2.83 8.99
CA GLY A 277 -21.86 -2.92 7.83
C GLY A 277 -22.54 -1.60 7.48
N TYR A 278 -23.25 -1.56 6.36
CA TYR A 278 -23.85 -0.32 5.82
C TYR A 278 -24.90 0.30 6.73
N SER A 279 -25.43 -0.46 7.69
CA SER A 279 -26.29 0.08 8.74
C SER A 279 -25.53 0.97 9.75
N GLN A 280 -24.19 0.87 9.80
CA GLN A 280 -23.31 1.43 10.85
C GLN A 280 -23.56 0.89 12.25
N LEU A 281 -24.40 -0.14 12.36
CA LEU A 281 -24.74 -0.82 13.61
C LEU A 281 -23.94 -2.11 13.75
N GLY A 282 -23.80 -2.57 15.00
CA GLY A 282 -23.07 -3.80 15.31
C GLY A 282 -21.56 -3.60 15.30
N GLY A 283 -20.83 -4.66 14.94
CA GLY A 283 -19.37 -4.64 14.86
C GLY A 283 -18.88 -4.97 13.46
N ARG A 284 -17.59 -5.35 13.38
CA ARG A 284 -16.95 -5.72 12.12
C ARG A 284 -17.72 -6.78 11.35
N ILE A 285 -17.75 -6.61 10.03
CA ILE A 285 -18.34 -7.57 9.10
C ILE A 285 -17.31 -7.97 8.04
N ASN A 286 -17.48 -9.16 7.51
CA ASN A 286 -16.62 -9.66 6.44
C ASN A 286 -17.05 -9.04 5.09
N ALA A 287 -16.10 -8.92 4.17
CA ALA A 287 -16.31 -8.42 2.82
C ALA A 287 -15.51 -9.21 1.78
N GLN A 288 -15.76 -8.95 0.50
CA GLN A 288 -14.96 -9.49 -0.60
C GLN A 288 -14.85 -8.51 -1.76
N TRP A 289 -13.84 -8.69 -2.58
CA TRP A 289 -13.70 -7.97 -3.84
C TRP A 289 -14.57 -8.63 -4.89
N VAL A 290 -15.39 -7.85 -5.58
CA VAL A 290 -16.18 -8.34 -6.71
C VAL A 290 -15.95 -7.48 -7.94
N SER A 291 -15.97 -8.13 -9.10
CA SER A 291 -15.95 -7.47 -10.41
C SER A 291 -16.45 -8.44 -11.48
N ALA A 292 -16.66 -7.94 -12.69
CA ALA A 292 -17.21 -8.71 -13.80
C ALA A 292 -16.43 -9.97 -14.22
N PRO A 293 -15.08 -10.09 -14.10
CA PRO A 293 -14.37 -11.25 -14.64
C PRO A 293 -14.50 -12.54 -13.80
N ALA A 294 -15.10 -12.50 -12.62
CA ALA A 294 -15.33 -13.71 -11.83
C ALA A 294 -16.56 -14.47 -12.36
N GLY A 295 -16.33 -15.58 -13.06
CA GLY A 295 -17.40 -16.44 -13.59
C GLY A 295 -17.84 -17.50 -12.57
N GLY A 296 -19.00 -17.30 -11.94
CA GLY A 296 -19.67 -18.33 -11.11
C GLY A 296 -18.91 -18.80 -9.86
N GLY A 297 -17.92 -18.04 -9.41
CA GLY A 297 -17.03 -18.38 -8.29
C GLY A 297 -16.02 -17.27 -8.01
N SER A 298 -14.76 -17.63 -7.79
CA SER A 298 -13.63 -16.70 -7.70
C SER A 298 -12.61 -16.95 -8.81
N THR A 299 -11.86 -15.90 -9.16
CA THR A 299 -10.68 -16.00 -10.02
C THR A 299 -9.57 -15.13 -9.48
N GLY A 300 -8.32 -15.51 -9.72
CA GLY A 300 -7.18 -14.64 -9.44
C GLY A 300 -7.25 -13.37 -10.30
N LEU A 301 -6.84 -12.22 -9.75
CA LEU A 301 -6.71 -10.98 -10.52
C LEU A 301 -5.75 -11.21 -11.69
N GLY A 302 -6.13 -10.89 -12.93
CA GLY A 302 -5.29 -11.18 -14.11
C GLY A 302 -5.29 -12.63 -14.59
N ALA A 303 -5.93 -13.56 -13.88
CA ALA A 303 -5.95 -14.99 -14.26
C ALA A 303 -7.21 -15.37 -15.05
N THR A 304 -7.73 -14.46 -15.88
CA THR A 304 -8.94 -14.72 -16.68
C THR A 304 -8.61 -15.44 -17.99
N ALA A 305 -9.63 -15.80 -18.78
CA ALA A 305 -9.46 -16.38 -20.11
C ALA A 305 -9.09 -15.36 -21.20
N VAL A 306 -9.00 -14.06 -20.88
CA VAL A 306 -8.60 -13.03 -21.86
C VAL A 306 -7.09 -13.15 -22.15
N PRO A 307 -6.69 -13.44 -23.40
CA PRO A 307 -5.28 -13.62 -23.76
C PRO A 307 -4.49 -12.31 -23.68
N TYR A 308 -3.20 -12.43 -23.36
CA TYR A 308 -2.22 -11.35 -23.39
C TYR A 308 -1.36 -11.40 -24.68
N PRO A 309 -1.16 -10.28 -25.38
CA PRO A 309 -2.04 -9.10 -25.34
C PRO A 309 -3.41 -9.45 -25.95
N ASN A 310 -4.40 -8.55 -25.83
CA ASN A 310 -5.68 -8.80 -26.47
C ASN A 310 -5.55 -8.83 -28.02
N PRO A 311 -5.99 -9.88 -28.73
CA PRO A 311 -5.76 -10.03 -30.17
C PRO A 311 -6.39 -8.94 -31.04
N ALA A 312 -7.44 -8.27 -30.57
CA ALA A 312 -8.15 -7.29 -31.37
C ALA A 312 -7.42 -5.95 -31.50
N ASP A 313 -6.65 -5.55 -30.48
CA ASP A 313 -6.03 -4.22 -30.40
C ASP A 313 -4.63 -4.21 -29.78
N ASN A 314 -4.10 -5.39 -29.43
CA ASN A 314 -2.87 -5.57 -28.65
C ASN A 314 -2.88 -4.87 -27.28
N GLY A 315 -4.08 -4.60 -26.73
CA GLY A 315 -4.26 -3.85 -25.50
C GLY A 315 -4.12 -4.69 -24.22
N ILE A 316 -3.88 -3.98 -23.12
CA ILE A 316 -3.98 -4.49 -21.75
C ILE A 316 -5.24 -3.90 -21.12
N TYR A 317 -6.03 -4.72 -20.46
CA TYR A 317 -7.30 -4.33 -19.87
C TYR A 317 -7.28 -4.52 -18.37
N VAL A 318 -7.82 -3.52 -17.69
CA VAL A 318 -8.04 -3.52 -16.25
C VAL A 318 -9.49 -3.14 -15.98
N MET A 319 -10.06 -3.72 -14.94
CA MET A 319 -11.41 -3.43 -14.47
C MET A 319 -11.38 -2.90 -13.04
N PRO A 320 -12.34 -2.03 -12.66
CA PRO A 320 -12.49 -1.63 -11.26
C PRO A 320 -12.91 -2.82 -10.41
N LEU A 321 -12.50 -2.79 -9.15
CA LEU A 321 -12.94 -3.73 -8.11
C LEU A 321 -13.95 -3.01 -7.20
N MET A 322 -14.99 -3.74 -6.81
CA MET A 322 -16.02 -3.27 -5.86
C MET A 322 -15.91 -4.05 -4.55
N ILE A 323 -16.33 -3.41 -3.46
CA ILE A 323 -16.39 -4.01 -2.14
C ILE A 323 -17.81 -4.50 -1.89
N GLN A 324 -17.97 -5.78 -1.60
CA GLN A 324 -19.25 -6.39 -1.24
C GLN A 324 -19.25 -6.87 0.21
N GLU A 325 -20.31 -6.56 0.95
CA GLU A 325 -20.52 -6.99 2.35
C GLU A 325 -21.12 -8.39 2.47
N GLN A 326 -20.90 -9.05 3.61
CA GLN A 326 -21.43 -10.40 3.88
C GLN A 326 -22.95 -10.46 4.05
N THR A 327 -23.55 -9.52 4.77
CA THR A 327 -24.98 -9.61 5.13
C THR A 327 -25.86 -8.99 4.05
N GLY A 328 -26.50 -9.84 3.23
CA GLY A 328 -27.37 -9.40 2.14
C GLY A 328 -26.53 -8.70 1.05
N PRO A 329 -25.83 -9.48 0.19
CA PRO A 329 -24.64 -9.06 -0.56
C PRO A 329 -24.82 -7.71 -1.25
N SER A 330 -24.43 -6.66 -0.54
CA SER A 330 -24.59 -5.27 -0.95
C SER A 330 -23.24 -4.68 -1.29
N LEU A 331 -23.18 -3.88 -2.36
CA LEU A 331 -21.98 -3.16 -2.74
C LEU A 331 -21.82 -1.92 -1.85
N ARG A 332 -20.70 -1.83 -1.13
CA ARG A 332 -20.43 -0.73 -0.18
C ARG A 332 -19.59 0.38 -0.77
N GLY A 333 -18.80 0.12 -1.81
CA GLY A 333 -17.93 1.12 -2.41
C GLY A 333 -16.99 0.53 -3.45
N ARG A 334 -16.14 1.39 -4.03
CA ARG A 334 -15.05 0.96 -4.92
C ARG A 334 -13.82 0.61 -4.09
N LEU A 335 -13.02 -0.34 -4.56
CA LEU A 335 -11.72 -0.63 -3.97
C LEU A 335 -10.72 0.45 -4.40
N PRO A 336 -10.06 1.15 -3.48
CA PRO A 336 -9.16 2.24 -3.84
C PRO A 336 -7.83 1.70 -4.38
N GLY A 337 -7.41 2.21 -5.52
CA GLY A 337 -6.07 2.04 -6.08
C GLY A 337 -5.77 0.70 -6.74
N LEU A 338 -6.31 -0.42 -6.25
CA LEU A 338 -6.12 -1.73 -6.86
C LEU A 338 -7.18 -1.99 -7.93
N LEU A 339 -6.72 -2.29 -9.15
CA LEU A 339 -7.53 -2.69 -10.28
C LEU A 339 -7.37 -4.19 -10.53
N CYS A 340 -8.34 -4.77 -11.23
CA CYS A 340 -8.30 -6.15 -11.71
C CYS A 340 -7.78 -6.19 -13.14
N PRO A 341 -6.52 -6.57 -13.40
CA PRO A 341 -6.12 -6.97 -14.75
C PRO A 341 -7.02 -8.09 -15.25
N LEU A 342 -7.32 -8.08 -16.54
CA LEU A 342 -7.98 -9.21 -17.19
C LEU A 342 -6.97 -10.24 -17.65
N GLN A 343 -5.74 -9.83 -17.90
CA GLN A 343 -4.69 -10.69 -18.47
C GLN A 343 -3.56 -10.97 -17.48
N SER A 344 -2.91 -12.13 -17.67
CA SER A 344 -1.67 -12.45 -16.98
C SER A 344 -0.53 -11.75 -17.72
N ILE A 345 -0.18 -10.55 -17.26
CA ILE A 345 0.81 -9.66 -17.89
C ILE A 345 2.23 -10.22 -17.63
N PRO A 346 2.98 -10.67 -18.64
CA PRO A 346 4.36 -11.09 -18.49
C PRO A 346 5.29 -9.86 -18.46
N ALA A 347 5.46 -9.24 -17.30
CA ALA A 347 6.34 -8.09 -17.12
C ALA A 347 7.44 -8.39 -16.08
N PRO A 348 8.64 -7.78 -16.18
CA PRO A 348 9.62 -7.84 -15.11
C PRO A 348 9.12 -7.02 -13.93
N GLU A 349 8.84 -7.71 -12.83
CA GLU A 349 8.12 -7.13 -11.69
C GLU A 349 9.09 -6.49 -10.68
N PRO A 350 8.70 -5.40 -10.00
CA PRO A 350 7.59 -4.49 -10.31
C PRO A 350 7.79 -3.71 -11.62
N TRP A 351 6.73 -3.56 -12.42
CA TRP A 351 6.78 -2.80 -13.68
C TRP A 351 5.83 -1.61 -13.67
N LYS A 352 6.29 -0.45 -14.13
CA LYS A 352 5.45 0.72 -14.36
C LYS A 352 5.01 0.77 -15.82
N PHE A 353 3.71 0.88 -16.03
CA PHE A 353 3.13 1.10 -17.34
C PHE A 353 2.54 2.51 -17.40
N PRO A 354 3.12 3.41 -18.18
CA PRO A 354 2.52 4.71 -18.46
C PRO A 354 1.40 4.56 -19.49
N GLY A 355 0.47 5.54 -19.53
CA GLY A 355 -0.40 5.70 -20.69
C GLY A 355 -1.74 4.97 -20.64
N PHE A 356 -2.11 4.36 -19.51
CA PHE A 356 -3.43 3.75 -19.39
C PHE A 356 -4.52 4.80 -19.37
N VAL A 357 -5.50 4.72 -20.24
CA VAL A 357 -6.66 5.61 -20.18
C VAL A 357 -7.75 4.94 -19.34
N ILE A 358 -8.01 5.49 -18.16
CA ILE A 358 -9.09 5.05 -17.28
C ILE A 358 -10.02 6.25 -17.07
N ASP A 359 -11.29 6.09 -17.47
CA ASP A 359 -12.31 7.14 -17.44
C ASP A 359 -11.84 8.43 -18.14
N GLY A 360 -11.18 8.29 -19.29
CA GLY A 360 -10.67 9.41 -20.10
C GLY A 360 -9.41 10.09 -19.53
N THR A 361 -8.89 9.63 -18.40
CA THR A 361 -7.67 10.18 -17.78
C THR A 361 -6.49 9.25 -18.01
N GLN A 362 -5.36 9.79 -18.44
CA GLN A 362 -4.12 9.03 -18.52
C GLN A 362 -3.59 8.74 -17.11
N ARG A 363 -3.34 7.47 -16.83
CA ARG A 363 -2.86 6.95 -15.56
C ARG A 363 -1.60 6.12 -15.76
N GLU A 364 -0.77 6.11 -14.73
CA GLU A 364 0.36 5.21 -14.58
C GLU A 364 -0.04 4.06 -13.67
N LEU A 365 0.15 2.83 -14.13
CA LEU A 365 -0.12 1.63 -13.34
C LEU A 365 1.18 0.95 -12.93
N LEU A 366 1.26 0.54 -11.67
CA LEU A 366 2.27 -0.37 -11.18
C LEU A 366 1.72 -1.80 -11.21
N VAL A 367 2.40 -2.69 -11.93
CA VAL A 367 2.04 -4.11 -11.98
C VAL A 367 3.06 -4.94 -11.20
N VAL A 368 2.55 -5.79 -10.30
CA VAL A 368 3.34 -6.79 -9.57
C VAL A 368 2.67 -8.16 -9.64
N GLY A 369 3.45 -9.23 -9.46
CA GLY A 369 2.96 -10.60 -9.43
C GLY A 369 2.12 -10.84 -8.20
N GLY A 370 0.93 -11.43 -8.40
CA GLY A 370 0.07 -11.90 -7.34
C GLY A 370 0.36 -13.35 -6.95
N ALA A 371 -0.47 -13.86 -6.06
CA ALA A 371 -0.34 -15.15 -5.39
C ALA A 371 -1.29 -16.24 -5.93
N ALA A 372 -2.29 -15.92 -6.76
CA ALA A 372 -3.35 -16.87 -7.11
C ALA A 372 -2.83 -18.15 -7.80
N SER A 373 -3.63 -19.22 -7.72
CA SER A 373 -3.25 -20.60 -7.99
C SER A 373 -2.52 -20.73 -9.33
N ASN A 374 -1.30 -21.28 -9.28
CA ASN A 374 -0.33 -21.42 -10.37
C ASN A 374 0.51 -20.17 -10.73
N GLY A 375 0.42 -19.07 -9.97
CA GLY A 375 1.28 -17.89 -10.12
C GLY A 375 0.90 -16.93 -11.25
N ASN A 376 -0.33 -17.04 -11.75
CA ASN A 376 -0.83 -16.27 -12.89
C ASN A 376 -1.48 -14.93 -12.50
N ALA A 377 -1.59 -14.64 -11.20
CA ALA A 377 -2.23 -13.40 -10.78
C ALA A 377 -1.35 -12.17 -10.99
N ARG A 378 -1.99 -11.02 -11.22
CA ARG A 378 -1.36 -9.71 -11.35
C ARG A 378 -2.14 -8.68 -10.55
N LEU A 379 -1.41 -7.90 -9.76
CA LEU A 379 -1.94 -6.74 -9.04
C LEU A 379 -1.59 -5.50 -9.85
N ALA A 380 -2.56 -4.66 -10.16
CA ALA A 380 -2.34 -3.38 -10.83
C ALA A 380 -2.75 -2.23 -9.92
N PHE A 381 -1.77 -1.48 -9.42
CA PHE A 381 -1.99 -0.30 -8.57
C PHE A 381 -1.95 0.97 -9.42
N ASP A 382 -2.97 1.81 -9.30
CA ASP A 382 -2.99 3.15 -9.89
C ASP A 382 -2.09 4.11 -9.11
N LEU A 383 -0.99 4.57 -9.74
CA LEU A 383 -0.04 5.53 -9.16
C LEU A 383 -0.43 6.98 -9.40
N THR A 384 -1.47 7.26 -10.20
CA THR A 384 -1.92 8.61 -10.53
C THR A 384 -2.95 9.13 -9.53
N GLY A 385 -3.97 8.34 -9.22
CA GLY A 385 -5.07 8.75 -8.36
C GLY A 385 -5.86 9.97 -8.91
N PRO A 386 -6.64 10.68 -8.07
CA PRO A 386 -7.01 10.29 -6.70
C PRO A 386 -7.79 8.96 -6.70
N TRP A 387 -7.88 8.31 -5.53
CA TRP A 387 -8.62 7.06 -5.34
C TRP A 387 -9.99 7.24 -4.65
N ASP A 388 -10.47 8.48 -4.53
CA ASP A 388 -11.80 8.79 -3.98
C ASP A 388 -12.90 8.71 -5.04
#